data_AF-A0A1Q5MFB5-F1
#
_entry.id   AF-A0A1Q5MFB5-F1
#
_cell.length_a   1.000
_cell.length_b   1.000
_cell.length_c   1.000
_cell.angle_alpha   90.00
_cell.angle_beta   90.00
_cell.angle_gamma   90.00
#
_symmetry.space_group_name_H-M   'P 1'
#
loop_
_entity.id
_entity.type
_entity.pdbx_description
1 polymer ?
#
loop_
_entity_poly.entity_id
_entity_poly.type
_entity_poly.pdbx_seq_one_letter_code
_entity_poly.pdbx_strand_id
1 'polypeptide(L)'
;MQHDEAAERVRQVIRDAGVSQREFARRMVIDPSKLSRSLGGTRRFTTAELARVADIAGVDAGWLLGTHPEQGTAPPQQTGAPLPAARPRRVRNAAAAGRPAADSGRPLQIVRQTVRLIAEHGFHSVRVSDIAEACGTSTAAIHYHFPGRDELLEAAARWCMDEDTARRAAGTADTHHAGDELRLLIELQTPYTPQQRRQWSVWLDLWAEAARSTAVGELHVEYYRQWRATVAEVIGRGVAQEVFRPVDPEAAALSLTALIDGLATQVLATTPGEPGTSAEDMHGALLRYVDATLTAG
;
A
#
# COMPACT_ATOMS: atom_id res chain seq x y z
N MET A 1 -17.01 9.96 -17.67
CA MET A 1 -18.34 9.81 -17.05
C MET A 1 -18.27 8.96 -15.78
N GLN A 2 -17.82 7.70 -15.81
CA GLN A 2 -17.67 6.86 -14.59
C GLN A 2 -16.74 7.43 -13.51
N HIS A 3 -15.75 8.23 -13.89
CA HIS A 3 -14.74 8.75 -12.97
C HIS A 3 -15.30 9.78 -11.96
N ASP A 4 -16.22 10.64 -12.39
CA ASP A 4 -16.87 11.62 -11.52
C ASP A 4 -17.85 10.95 -10.54
N GLU A 5 -18.48 9.85 -10.97
CA GLU A 5 -19.40 9.09 -10.11
C GLU A 5 -18.68 8.44 -8.93
N ALA A 6 -17.52 7.80 -9.16
CA ALA A 6 -16.75 7.20 -8.07
C ALA A 6 -16.31 8.26 -7.04
N ALA A 7 -15.82 9.42 -7.51
CA ALA A 7 -15.44 10.51 -6.63
C ALA A 7 -16.63 11.06 -5.82
N GLU A 8 -17.81 11.21 -6.42
CA GLU A 8 -19.02 11.62 -5.68
C GLU A 8 -19.46 10.58 -4.65
N ARG A 9 -19.42 9.29 -4.98
CA ARG A 9 -19.74 8.22 -4.03
C ARG A 9 -18.77 8.19 -2.85
N VAL A 10 -17.47 8.41 -3.08
CA VAL A 10 -16.49 8.53 -1.99
C VAL A 10 -16.73 9.79 -1.16
N ARG A 11 -17.05 10.94 -1.77
CA ARG A 11 -17.43 12.15 -1.03
C ARG A 11 -18.63 11.89 -0.11
N GLN A 12 -19.64 11.17 -0.61
CA GLN A 12 -20.81 10.78 0.17
C GLN A 12 -20.40 9.91 1.37
N VAL A 13 -19.58 8.89 1.17
CA VAL A 13 -19.07 8.03 2.24
C VAL A 13 -18.33 8.80 3.33
N ILE A 14 -17.45 9.73 2.95
CA ILE A 14 -16.69 10.54 3.91
C ILE A 14 -17.62 11.45 4.72
N ARG A 15 -18.66 12.02 4.08
CA ARG A 15 -19.70 12.80 4.78
C ARG A 15 -20.44 11.93 5.79
N ASP A 16 -20.88 10.74 5.39
CA ASP A 16 -21.68 9.83 6.23
C ASP A 16 -20.86 9.26 7.40
N ALA A 17 -19.55 9.08 7.22
CA ALA A 17 -18.63 8.67 8.28
C ALA A 17 -18.42 9.74 9.38
N GLY A 18 -18.83 11.00 9.15
CA GLY A 18 -18.77 12.08 10.13
C GLY A 18 -17.35 12.52 10.52
N VAL A 19 -16.33 12.19 9.71
CA VAL A 19 -14.93 12.53 9.98
C VAL A 19 -14.38 13.51 8.95
N SER A 20 -13.37 14.30 9.33
CA SER A 20 -12.70 15.20 8.39
C SER A 20 -12.00 14.42 7.27
N GLN A 21 -11.85 15.01 6.08
CA GLN A 21 -11.09 14.39 4.99
C GLN A 21 -9.66 14.04 5.39
N ARG A 22 -9.02 14.87 6.22
CA ARG A 22 -7.66 14.61 6.72
C ARG A 22 -7.63 13.38 7.63
N GLU A 23 -8.62 13.21 8.48
CA GLU A 23 -8.76 12.03 9.33
C GLU A 23 -9.10 10.78 8.50
N PHE A 24 -9.97 10.91 7.51
CA PHE A 24 -10.28 9.81 6.59
C PHE A 24 -9.04 9.39 5.77
N ALA A 25 -8.24 10.36 5.30
CA ALA A 25 -6.96 10.10 4.64
C ALA A 25 -5.97 9.36 5.56
N ARG A 26 -5.90 9.74 6.85
CA ARG A 26 -5.11 9.02 7.86
C ARG A 26 -5.58 7.58 8.01
N ARG A 27 -6.89 7.33 8.06
CA ARG A 27 -7.47 5.96 8.15
C ARG A 27 -7.22 5.12 6.89
N MET A 28 -7.25 5.76 5.72
CA MET A 28 -6.83 5.16 4.45
C MET A 28 -5.32 4.97 4.35
N VAL A 29 -4.58 5.61 5.26
CA VAL A 29 -3.13 5.70 5.31
C VAL A 29 -2.50 6.19 4.00
N ILE A 30 -3.15 7.20 3.41
CA ILE A 30 -2.66 7.91 2.24
C ILE A 30 -2.42 9.38 2.58
N ASP A 31 -1.54 10.01 1.80
CA ASP A 31 -1.29 11.44 1.94
C ASP A 31 -2.60 12.27 1.73
N PRO A 32 -2.91 13.23 2.61
CA PRO A 32 -4.13 14.03 2.50
C PRO A 32 -4.29 14.77 1.15
N SER A 33 -3.19 15.19 0.53
CA SER A 33 -3.22 15.84 -0.78
C SER A 33 -3.59 14.86 -1.91
N LYS A 34 -3.27 13.57 -1.78
CA LYS A 34 -3.69 12.53 -2.75
C LYS A 34 -5.20 12.28 -2.65
N LEU A 35 -5.75 12.20 -1.44
CA LEU A 35 -7.19 12.07 -1.25
C LEU A 35 -7.92 13.30 -1.80
N SER A 36 -7.44 14.50 -1.48
CA SER A 36 -8.02 15.77 -1.95
C SER A 36 -8.04 15.85 -3.48
N ARG A 37 -6.93 15.53 -4.16
CA ARG A 37 -6.88 15.49 -5.64
C ARG A 37 -7.83 14.48 -6.25
N SER A 38 -8.03 13.33 -5.60
CA SER A 38 -8.94 12.28 -6.08
C SER A 38 -10.40 12.68 -5.92
N LEU A 39 -10.74 13.25 -4.77
CA LEU A 39 -12.06 13.86 -4.53
C LEU A 39 -12.30 15.08 -5.42
N GLY A 40 -11.26 15.79 -5.84
CA GLY A 40 -11.34 16.91 -6.78
C GLY A 40 -11.39 16.50 -8.25
N GLY A 41 -11.36 15.20 -8.58
CA GLY A 41 -11.41 14.69 -9.96
C GLY A 41 -10.09 14.81 -10.74
N THR A 42 -9.10 15.54 -10.22
CA THR A 42 -7.76 15.71 -10.83
C THR A 42 -6.89 14.45 -10.75
N ARG A 43 -7.22 13.51 -9.87
CA ARG A 43 -6.58 12.19 -9.76
C ARG A 43 -7.66 11.11 -9.79
N ARG A 44 -7.33 9.95 -10.38
CA ARG A 44 -8.23 8.82 -10.33
C ARG A 44 -8.10 7.99 -9.07
N PHE A 45 -9.24 7.59 -8.50
CA PHE A 45 -9.25 6.54 -7.49
C PHE A 45 -8.88 5.22 -8.13
N THR A 46 -7.96 4.53 -7.49
CA THR A 46 -7.58 3.17 -7.87
C THR A 46 -8.58 2.19 -7.28
N THR A 47 -8.69 1.00 -7.87
CA THR A 47 -9.54 -0.08 -7.33
C THR A 47 -9.17 -0.42 -5.88
N ALA A 48 -7.87 -0.38 -5.54
CA ALA A 48 -7.40 -0.64 -4.18
C ALA A 48 -7.78 0.48 -3.19
N GLU A 49 -7.78 1.74 -3.63
CA GLU A 49 -8.26 2.86 -2.79
C GLU A 49 -9.76 2.79 -2.58
N LEU A 50 -10.54 2.51 -3.62
CA LEU A 50 -11.99 2.32 -3.49
C LEU A 50 -12.31 1.14 -2.57
N ALA A 51 -11.56 0.05 -2.65
CA ALA A 51 -11.70 -1.08 -1.73
C ALA A 51 -11.34 -0.70 -0.28
N ARG A 52 -10.31 0.12 -0.06
CA ARG A 52 -9.98 0.65 1.28
C ARG A 52 -11.06 1.59 1.82
N VAL A 53 -11.62 2.47 0.98
CA VAL A 53 -12.76 3.32 1.35
C VAL A 53 -13.94 2.43 1.76
N ALA A 54 -14.23 1.39 0.98
CA ALA A 54 -15.30 0.42 1.26
C ALA A 54 -15.11 -0.23 2.63
N ASP A 55 -13.91 -0.72 2.92
CA ASP A 55 -13.56 -1.41 4.16
C ASP A 55 -13.66 -0.46 5.38
N ILE A 56 -13.12 0.75 5.27
CA ILE A 56 -13.14 1.76 6.35
C ILE A 56 -14.56 2.23 6.66
N ALA A 57 -15.40 2.35 5.64
CA ALA A 57 -16.76 2.86 5.78
C ALA A 57 -17.82 1.76 5.96
N GLY A 58 -17.45 0.48 5.84
CA GLY A 58 -18.39 -0.63 5.88
C GLY A 58 -19.42 -0.61 4.74
N VAL A 59 -19.03 -0.14 3.55
CA VAL A 59 -19.90 -0.09 2.36
C VAL A 59 -19.46 -1.12 1.32
N ASP A 60 -20.33 -1.41 0.34
CA ASP A 60 -20.02 -2.30 -0.76
C ASP A 60 -18.99 -1.70 -1.73
N ALA A 61 -17.92 -2.44 -2.06
CA ALA A 61 -16.90 -1.98 -2.99
C ALA A 61 -17.41 -1.93 -4.44
N GLY A 62 -18.33 -2.81 -4.82
CA GLY A 62 -18.98 -2.79 -6.13
C GLY A 62 -19.82 -1.53 -6.35
N TRP A 63 -20.47 -1.01 -5.30
CA TRP A 63 -21.14 0.29 -5.35
C TRP A 63 -20.17 1.45 -5.62
N LEU A 64 -19.03 1.50 -4.93
CA LEU A 64 -18.00 2.51 -5.20
C LEU A 64 -17.43 2.41 -6.61
N LEU A 65 -17.23 1.18 -7.11
CA LEU A 65 -16.75 0.90 -8.46
C LEU A 65 -17.81 1.13 -9.56
N GLY A 66 -19.08 1.33 -9.19
CA GLY A 66 -20.19 1.49 -10.13
C GLY A 66 -20.64 0.20 -10.80
N THR A 67 -20.31 -0.95 -10.22
CA THR A 67 -20.72 -2.27 -10.70
C THR A 67 -22.01 -2.75 -10.07
N HIS A 68 -22.46 -2.13 -8.96
CA HIS A 68 -23.77 -2.31 -8.34
C HIS A 68 -24.42 -0.96 -7.93
N PRO A 69 -25.68 -0.67 -8.27
CA PRO A 69 -26.27 0.65 -8.05
C PRO A 69 -26.76 0.94 -6.62
N GLU A 70 -26.83 -0.05 -5.71
CA GLU A 70 -27.48 0.11 -4.39
C GLU A 70 -26.49 0.14 -3.21
N GLN A 71 -26.74 1.03 -2.24
CA GLN A 71 -25.97 1.18 -0.99
C GLN A 71 -26.39 0.10 0.02
N GLY A 72 -25.59 -0.95 0.19
CA GLY A 72 -25.77 -1.92 1.28
C GLY A 72 -25.09 -1.46 2.57
N THR A 73 -25.83 -0.83 3.50
CA THR A 73 -25.37 -0.57 4.88
C THR A 73 -25.53 -1.81 5.77
N ALA A 74 -24.48 -2.23 6.48
CA ALA A 74 -24.56 -3.27 7.52
C ALA A 74 -24.66 -2.66 8.94
N PRO A 75 -25.59 -3.10 9.81
CA PRO A 75 -25.62 -2.68 11.23
C PRO A 75 -24.94 -3.70 12.17
N PRO A 76 -24.44 -3.28 13.37
CA PRO A 76 -23.96 -4.18 14.41
C PRO A 76 -25.04 -4.47 15.47
N GLN A 77 -25.21 -5.73 15.90
CA GLN A 77 -25.86 -6.05 17.18
C GLN A 77 -25.40 -7.41 17.75
N GLN A 78 -24.84 -7.37 18.97
CA GLN A 78 -24.74 -8.51 19.89
C GLN A 78 -25.94 -8.49 20.85
N THR A 79 -26.53 -9.65 21.17
CA THR A 79 -26.95 -10.06 22.53
C THR A 79 -27.54 -11.49 22.55
N GLY A 80 -27.04 -12.35 23.45
CA GLY A 80 -27.81 -13.29 24.30
C GLY A 80 -28.42 -14.59 23.71
N ALA A 81 -28.01 -15.75 24.24
CA ALA A 81 -28.60 -17.10 24.07
C ALA A 81 -29.86 -17.35 24.96
N PRO A 82 -30.54 -18.54 25.04
CA PRO A 82 -30.51 -19.78 24.24
C PRO A 82 -31.91 -20.36 23.79
N LEU A 83 -31.87 -21.47 23.02
CA LEU A 83 -32.88 -22.44 22.49
C LEU A 83 -34.08 -22.86 23.42
N PRO A 84 -35.22 -23.47 22.95
CA PRO A 84 -35.24 -24.71 22.12
C PRO A 84 -36.42 -25.04 21.13
N ALA A 85 -36.10 -26.01 20.25
CA ALA A 85 -36.89 -27.11 19.63
C ALA A 85 -38.21 -26.90 18.85
N ALA A 86 -38.20 -27.22 17.54
CA ALA A 86 -39.11 -28.18 16.88
C ALA A 86 -38.76 -28.39 15.38
N ARG A 87 -38.87 -29.63 14.89
CA ARG A 87 -38.86 -30.07 13.46
C ARG A 87 -40.27 -30.60 13.11
N PRO A 88 -40.62 -30.91 11.83
CA PRO A 88 -40.15 -30.40 10.53
C PRO A 88 -41.32 -30.08 9.55
N ARG A 89 -41.07 -29.34 8.45
CA ARG A 89 -41.87 -29.56 7.21
C ARG A 89 -41.07 -29.21 5.96
N ARG A 90 -40.91 -30.22 5.10
CA ARG A 90 -40.37 -30.11 3.74
C ARG A 90 -41.31 -29.30 2.87
N VAL A 91 -40.80 -28.26 2.22
CA VAL A 91 -41.29 -27.78 0.92
C VAL A 91 -40.07 -27.53 0.05
N ARG A 92 -40.03 -28.22 -1.10
CA ARG A 92 -39.07 -27.99 -2.17
C ARG A 92 -39.31 -26.58 -2.72
N ASN A 93 -38.28 -25.75 -2.80
CA ASN A 93 -38.23 -24.69 -3.80
C ASN A 93 -36.79 -24.48 -4.26
N ALA A 94 -36.59 -24.67 -5.56
CA ALA A 94 -35.43 -24.21 -6.30
C ALA A 94 -35.68 -22.73 -6.65
N ALA A 95 -34.85 -21.82 -6.13
CA ALA A 95 -34.51 -20.51 -6.67
C ALA A 95 -33.73 -19.71 -5.60
N ALA A 96 -32.81 -18.87 -6.08
CA ALA A 96 -32.08 -17.84 -5.35
C ALA A 96 -31.06 -18.34 -4.30
N ALA A 97 -29.90 -18.78 -4.79
CA ALA A 97 -28.67 -18.64 -4.03
C ALA A 97 -28.40 -17.13 -3.87
N GLY A 98 -28.90 -16.56 -2.76
CA GLY A 98 -28.49 -15.23 -2.32
C GLY A 98 -26.98 -15.19 -2.24
N ARG A 99 -26.35 -14.28 -2.97
CA ARG A 99 -24.96 -13.88 -2.75
C ARG A 99 -24.98 -12.90 -1.56
N PRO A 100 -24.52 -13.29 -0.36
CA PRO A 100 -24.48 -12.39 0.77
C PRO A 100 -23.13 -11.67 0.80
N ALA A 101 -23.12 -10.33 0.86
CA ALA A 101 -22.15 -9.47 1.55
C ALA A 101 -20.62 -9.72 1.42
N ALA A 102 -20.16 -10.56 0.48
CA ALA A 102 -18.77 -11.03 0.41
C ALA A 102 -17.87 -10.19 -0.53
N ASP A 103 -18.44 -9.22 -1.25
CA ASP A 103 -17.74 -8.57 -2.37
C ASP A 103 -16.99 -7.28 -1.98
N SER A 104 -17.29 -6.68 -0.82
CA SER A 104 -16.63 -5.44 -0.36
C SER A 104 -15.12 -5.62 -0.10
N GLY A 105 -14.73 -6.78 0.44
CA GLY A 105 -13.32 -7.12 0.70
C GLY A 105 -12.61 -7.82 -0.47
N ARG A 106 -13.36 -8.18 -1.52
CA ARG A 106 -12.86 -9.06 -2.59
C ARG A 106 -11.73 -8.43 -3.42
N PRO A 107 -11.82 -7.16 -3.86
CA PRO A 107 -10.73 -6.54 -4.61
C PRO A 107 -9.44 -6.41 -3.77
N LEU A 108 -9.56 -6.04 -2.49
CA LEU A 108 -8.40 -5.93 -1.59
C LEU A 108 -7.76 -7.30 -1.31
N GLN A 109 -8.57 -8.36 -1.17
CA GLN A 109 -8.06 -9.73 -1.05
C GLN A 109 -7.27 -10.14 -2.30
N ILE A 110 -7.80 -9.85 -3.50
CA ILE A 110 -7.14 -10.14 -4.77
C ILE A 110 -5.78 -9.43 -4.87
N VAL A 111 -5.75 -8.14 -4.52
CA VAL A 111 -4.50 -7.34 -4.49
C VAL A 111 -3.49 -7.91 -3.51
N ARG A 112 -3.91 -8.23 -2.27
CA ARG A 112 -3.02 -8.82 -1.25
C ARG A 112 -2.43 -10.16 -1.69
N GLN A 113 -3.25 -11.04 -2.29
CA GLN A 113 -2.76 -12.31 -2.82
C GLN A 113 -1.81 -12.12 -4.01
N THR A 114 -2.09 -11.13 -4.86
CA THR A 114 -1.21 -10.80 -5.99
C THR A 114 0.17 -10.36 -5.48
N VAL A 115 0.22 -9.45 -4.51
CA VAL A 115 1.49 -8.99 -3.92
C VAL A 115 2.26 -10.14 -3.28
N ARG A 116 1.57 -11.03 -2.55
CA ARG A 116 2.19 -12.23 -1.96
C ARG A 116 2.83 -13.11 -3.04
N LEU A 117 2.09 -13.42 -4.11
CA LEU A 117 2.58 -14.26 -5.21
C LEU A 117 3.74 -13.59 -5.96
N ILE A 118 3.71 -12.28 -6.18
CA ILE A 118 4.81 -11.53 -6.80
C ILE A 118 6.06 -11.63 -5.93
N ALA A 119 5.91 -11.46 -4.61
CA ALA A 119 7.04 -11.55 -3.69
C ALA A 119 7.63 -12.96 -3.57
N GLU A 120 6.85 -14.00 -3.87
CA GLU A 120 7.28 -15.41 -3.81
C GLU A 120 7.85 -15.92 -5.15
N HIS A 121 7.31 -15.45 -6.28
CA HIS A 121 7.59 -16.03 -7.60
C HIS A 121 8.16 -15.03 -8.62
N GLY A 122 8.22 -13.75 -8.26
CA GLY A 122 8.62 -12.65 -9.13
C GLY A 122 7.47 -12.15 -10.01
N PHE A 123 7.56 -10.89 -10.41
CA PHE A 123 6.52 -10.15 -11.12
C PHE A 123 6.04 -10.81 -12.42
N HIS A 124 6.95 -11.41 -13.18
CA HIS A 124 6.66 -12.01 -14.49
C HIS A 124 6.07 -13.43 -14.41
N SER A 125 6.28 -14.12 -13.28
CA SER A 125 5.87 -15.51 -13.12
C SER A 125 4.40 -15.66 -12.74
N VAL A 126 3.79 -14.61 -12.16
CA VAL A 126 2.42 -14.65 -11.64
C VAL A 126 1.39 -14.51 -12.77
N ARG A 127 0.50 -15.50 -12.87
CA ARG A 127 -0.65 -15.49 -13.79
C ARG A 127 -1.96 -15.20 -13.06
N VAL A 128 -2.96 -14.71 -13.80
CA VAL A 128 -4.32 -14.48 -13.28
C VAL A 128 -4.94 -15.78 -12.74
N SER A 129 -4.61 -16.92 -13.33
CA SER A 129 -5.03 -18.25 -12.83
C SER A 129 -4.52 -18.51 -11.41
N ASP A 130 -3.27 -18.20 -11.14
CA ASP A 130 -2.60 -18.49 -9.87
C ASP A 130 -3.22 -17.61 -8.76
N ILE A 131 -3.57 -16.37 -9.11
CA ILE A 131 -4.26 -15.43 -8.22
C ILE A 131 -5.68 -15.90 -7.95
N ALA A 132 -6.40 -16.35 -8.98
CA ALA A 132 -7.76 -16.88 -8.83
C ALA A 132 -7.77 -18.08 -7.89
N GLU A 133 -6.83 -19.01 -8.07
CA GLU A 133 -6.63 -20.16 -7.19
C GLU A 133 -6.31 -19.72 -5.75
N ALA A 134 -5.34 -18.83 -5.56
CA ALA A 134 -4.96 -18.31 -4.24
C ALA A 134 -6.11 -17.57 -3.53
N CYS A 135 -7.04 -16.98 -4.29
CA CYS A 135 -8.23 -16.34 -3.75
C CYS A 135 -9.44 -17.28 -3.63
N GLY A 136 -9.33 -18.55 -4.04
CA GLY A 136 -10.43 -19.52 -4.03
C GLY A 136 -11.58 -19.15 -4.97
N THR A 137 -11.29 -18.66 -6.17
CA THR A 137 -12.31 -18.24 -7.16
C THR A 137 -11.94 -18.56 -8.60
N SER A 138 -12.80 -18.17 -9.53
CA SER A 138 -12.57 -18.30 -10.96
C SER A 138 -11.81 -17.09 -11.53
N THR A 139 -11.07 -17.31 -12.61
CA THR A 139 -10.45 -16.22 -13.39
C THR A 139 -11.47 -15.21 -13.87
N ALA A 140 -12.69 -15.64 -14.22
CA ALA A 140 -13.79 -14.75 -14.59
C ALA A 140 -14.17 -13.79 -13.44
N ALA A 141 -14.15 -14.24 -12.19
CA ALA A 141 -14.39 -13.38 -11.04
C ALA A 141 -13.23 -12.40 -10.77
N ILE A 142 -11.98 -12.77 -11.09
CA ILE A 142 -10.87 -11.82 -11.07
C ILE A 142 -11.06 -10.75 -12.15
N HIS A 143 -11.36 -11.17 -13.39
CA HIS A 143 -11.59 -10.26 -14.53
C HIS A 143 -12.74 -9.29 -14.32
N TYR A 144 -13.74 -9.67 -13.51
CA TYR A 144 -14.81 -8.78 -13.10
C TYR A 144 -14.30 -7.55 -12.32
N HIS A 145 -13.26 -7.68 -11.49
CA HIS A 145 -12.68 -6.57 -10.74
C HIS A 145 -11.45 -5.95 -11.40
N PHE A 146 -10.66 -6.75 -12.13
CA PHE A 146 -9.43 -6.35 -12.78
C PHE A 146 -9.44 -6.84 -14.23
N PRO A 147 -9.77 -5.98 -15.20
CA PRO A 147 -9.99 -6.37 -16.60
C PRO A 147 -8.83 -7.18 -17.19
N GLY A 148 -7.59 -6.87 -16.80
CA GLY A 148 -6.40 -7.58 -17.22
C GLY A 148 -5.35 -7.73 -16.11
N ARG A 149 -4.27 -8.41 -16.49
CA ARG A 149 -3.11 -8.63 -15.63
C ARG A 149 -2.42 -7.31 -15.29
N ASP A 150 -2.36 -6.38 -16.23
CA ASP A 150 -1.64 -5.12 -16.06
C ASP A 150 -2.33 -4.22 -15.03
N GLU A 151 -3.67 -4.10 -15.08
CA GLU A 151 -4.43 -3.35 -14.07
C GLU A 151 -4.27 -3.95 -12.67
N LEU A 152 -4.19 -5.28 -12.59
CA LEU A 152 -3.99 -5.98 -11.34
C LEU A 152 -2.58 -5.75 -10.77
N LEU A 153 -1.56 -5.77 -11.63
CA LEU A 153 -0.18 -5.48 -11.25
C LEU A 153 0.00 -4.03 -10.84
N GLU A 154 -0.62 -3.10 -11.55
CA GLU A 154 -0.65 -1.70 -11.12
C GLU A 154 -1.33 -1.54 -9.76
N ALA A 155 -2.46 -2.21 -9.53
CA ALA A 155 -3.14 -2.17 -8.24
C ALA A 155 -2.27 -2.75 -7.11
N ALA A 156 -1.56 -3.84 -7.37
CA ALA A 156 -0.58 -4.43 -6.47
C ALA A 156 0.59 -3.48 -6.17
N ALA A 157 1.18 -2.87 -7.20
CA ALA A 157 2.27 -1.91 -7.04
C ALA A 157 1.84 -0.69 -6.21
N ARG A 158 0.68 -0.11 -6.51
CA ARG A 158 0.12 1.01 -5.73
C ARG A 158 -0.15 0.62 -4.28
N TRP A 159 -0.69 -0.58 -4.06
CA TRP A 159 -0.90 -1.07 -2.71
C TRP A 159 0.42 -1.18 -1.93
N CYS A 160 1.48 -1.76 -2.52
CA CYS A 160 2.80 -1.81 -1.89
C CYS A 160 3.35 -0.42 -1.56
N MET A 161 3.22 0.54 -2.48
CA MET A 161 3.64 1.93 -2.29
C MET A 161 2.89 2.62 -1.14
N ASP A 162 1.59 2.40 -1.07
CA ASP A 162 0.75 2.97 -0.01
C ASP A 162 1.07 2.33 1.35
N GLU A 163 1.22 1.00 1.41
CA GLU A 163 1.61 0.30 2.65
C GLU A 163 3.01 0.70 3.12
N ASP A 164 3.94 0.97 2.21
CA ASP A 164 5.26 1.48 2.54
C ASP A 164 5.23 2.88 3.13
N THR A 165 4.47 3.77 2.49
CA THR A 165 4.21 5.13 2.98
C THR A 165 3.56 5.10 4.36
N ALA A 166 2.55 4.23 4.53
CA ALA A 166 1.84 4.00 5.77
C ALA A 166 2.77 3.55 6.89
N ARG A 167 3.60 2.54 6.61
CA ARG A 167 4.56 2.00 7.58
C ARG A 167 5.56 3.06 8.03
N ARG A 168 6.10 3.86 7.10
CA ARG A 168 7.02 4.96 7.42
C ARG A 168 6.37 6.04 8.26
N ALA A 169 5.16 6.49 7.88
CA ALA A 169 4.42 7.49 8.64
C ALA A 169 4.08 7.01 10.06
N ALA A 170 3.64 5.76 10.22
CA ALA A 170 3.35 5.19 11.52
C ALA A 170 4.62 5.03 12.39
N GLY A 171 5.71 4.54 11.80
CA GLY A 171 6.98 4.35 12.50
C GLY A 171 7.68 5.64 12.93
N THR A 172 7.26 6.79 12.40
CA THR A 172 7.81 8.11 12.70
C THR A 172 6.80 9.07 13.34
N ALA A 173 5.58 8.61 13.65
CA ALA A 173 4.50 9.49 14.09
C ALA A 173 4.80 10.23 15.40
N ASP A 174 5.54 9.60 16.31
CA ASP A 174 5.83 10.13 17.65
C ASP A 174 7.21 10.80 17.76
N THR A 175 7.95 10.93 16.65
CA THR A 175 9.25 11.62 16.66
C THR A 175 9.13 13.05 16.15
N HIS A 176 9.76 13.96 16.88
CA HIS A 176 9.86 15.37 16.51
C HIS A 176 11.32 15.80 16.27
N HIS A 177 12.27 14.94 16.63
CA HIS A 177 13.69 15.16 16.45
C HIS A 177 14.16 14.55 15.13
N ALA A 178 14.58 15.39 14.19
CA ALA A 178 14.86 14.97 12.81
C ALA A 178 15.99 13.93 12.71
N GLY A 179 16.97 14.00 13.61
CA GLY A 179 18.04 13.00 13.70
C GLY A 179 17.51 11.60 13.99
N ASP A 180 16.54 11.49 14.89
CA ASP A 180 15.97 10.19 15.29
C ASP A 180 14.99 9.69 14.24
N GLU A 181 14.23 10.60 13.63
CA GLU A 181 13.37 10.29 12.50
C GLU A 181 14.14 9.71 11.32
N LEU A 182 15.29 10.30 10.96
CA LEU A 182 16.12 9.77 9.89
C LEU A 182 16.69 8.39 10.21
N ARG A 183 17.06 8.14 11.48
CA ARG A 183 17.52 6.81 11.94
C ARG A 183 16.40 5.78 11.86
N LEU A 184 15.18 6.13 12.28
CA LEU A 184 14.01 5.26 12.18
C LEU A 184 13.67 4.94 10.72
N LEU A 185 13.77 5.93 9.81
CA LEU A 185 13.59 5.69 8.38
C LEU A 185 14.64 4.71 7.83
N ILE A 186 15.91 4.84 8.22
CA ILE A 186 16.98 3.89 7.84
C ILE A 186 16.68 2.49 8.37
N GLU A 187 16.25 2.37 9.62
CA GLU A 187 15.86 1.10 10.23
C GLU A 187 14.71 0.43 9.47
N LEU A 188 13.66 1.19 9.16
CA LEU A 188 12.49 0.71 8.42
C LEU A 188 12.81 0.26 6.99
N GLN A 189 13.84 0.85 6.37
CA GLN A 189 14.33 0.47 5.05
C GLN A 189 15.35 -0.68 5.10
N THR A 190 15.84 -1.09 6.27
CA THR A 190 16.83 -2.15 6.39
C THR A 190 16.17 -3.55 6.38
N PRO A 191 16.57 -4.48 5.50
CA PRO A 191 15.88 -5.77 5.30
C PRO A 191 16.29 -6.86 6.31
N TYR A 192 16.00 -6.66 7.60
CA TYR A 192 16.34 -7.62 8.66
C TYR A 192 15.56 -8.94 8.58
N THR A 193 14.28 -8.87 8.19
CA THR A 193 13.38 -10.02 8.21
C THR A 193 13.15 -10.60 6.80
N PRO A 194 12.79 -11.90 6.70
CA PRO A 194 12.37 -12.48 5.42
C PRO A 194 11.22 -11.73 4.75
N GLN A 195 10.33 -11.12 5.55
CA GLN A 195 9.23 -10.31 5.03
C GLN A 195 9.72 -9.01 4.40
N GLN A 196 10.65 -8.30 5.05
CA GLN A 196 11.24 -7.08 4.48
C GLN A 196 12.05 -7.40 3.22
N ARG A 197 12.80 -8.52 3.20
CA ARG A 197 13.51 -8.96 1.99
C ARG A 197 12.55 -9.21 0.83
N ARG A 198 11.44 -9.90 1.08
CA ARG A 198 10.37 -10.11 0.08
C ARG A 198 9.78 -8.79 -0.42
N GLN A 199 9.52 -7.82 0.47
CA GLN A 199 9.03 -6.49 0.08
C GLN A 199 10.04 -5.76 -0.82
N TRP A 200 11.32 -5.84 -0.48
CA TRP A 200 12.39 -5.29 -1.31
C TRP A 200 12.53 -5.97 -2.68
N SER A 201 12.31 -7.28 -2.80
CA SER A 201 12.29 -7.95 -4.10
C SER A 201 11.21 -7.39 -5.03
N VAL A 202 10.05 -7.02 -4.48
CA VAL A 202 9.00 -6.35 -5.27
C VAL A 202 9.49 -5.01 -5.80
N TRP A 203 10.22 -4.23 -5.01
CA TRP A 203 10.80 -2.95 -5.45
C TRP A 203 11.82 -3.14 -6.57
N LEU A 204 12.69 -4.16 -6.49
CA LEU A 204 13.63 -4.49 -7.57
C LEU A 204 12.92 -4.79 -8.90
N ASP A 205 11.85 -5.57 -8.85
CA ASP A 205 11.04 -5.87 -10.02
C ASP A 205 10.41 -4.59 -10.60
N LEU A 206 9.89 -3.71 -9.75
CA LEU A 206 9.31 -2.42 -10.15
C LEU A 206 10.34 -1.46 -10.76
N TRP A 207 11.60 -1.49 -10.31
CA TRP A 207 12.68 -0.71 -10.93
C TRP A 207 13.00 -1.20 -12.34
N ALA A 208 13.04 -2.52 -12.52
CA ALA A 208 13.23 -3.11 -13.84
C ALA A 208 12.09 -2.72 -14.80
N GLU A 209 10.85 -2.69 -14.30
CA GLU A 209 9.68 -2.18 -15.03
C GLU A 209 9.80 -0.67 -15.36
N ALA A 210 10.23 0.14 -14.39
CA ALA A 210 10.46 1.58 -14.57
C ALA A 210 11.53 1.87 -15.63
N ALA A 211 12.64 1.12 -15.62
CA ALA A 211 13.69 1.26 -16.63
C ALA A 211 13.20 0.93 -18.05
N ARG A 212 12.14 0.13 -18.18
CA ARG A 212 11.48 -0.19 -19.46
C ARG A 212 10.34 0.77 -19.83
N SER A 213 10.06 1.79 -19.00
CA SER A 213 8.96 2.74 -19.21
C SER A 213 7.58 2.08 -19.34
N THR A 214 7.32 1.03 -18.56
CA THR A 214 5.96 0.45 -18.48
C THR A 214 5.05 1.31 -17.61
N ALA A 215 3.73 1.17 -17.75
CA ALA A 215 2.76 1.93 -16.93
C ALA A 215 2.97 1.73 -15.42
N VAL A 216 3.30 0.49 -15.01
CA VAL A 216 3.69 0.17 -13.62
C VAL A 216 4.99 0.87 -13.23
N GLY A 217 5.93 0.98 -14.18
CA GLY A 217 7.17 1.71 -14.02
C GLY A 217 7.00 3.21 -13.78
N GLU A 218 6.06 3.87 -14.45
CA GLU A 218 5.75 5.29 -14.22
C GLU A 218 5.23 5.55 -12.79
N LEU A 219 4.46 4.60 -12.23
CA LEU A 219 4.01 4.68 -10.83
C LEU A 219 5.19 4.66 -9.86
N HIS A 220 6.21 3.85 -10.15
CA HIS A 220 7.42 3.81 -9.36
C HIS A 220 8.15 5.16 -9.37
N VAL A 221 8.28 5.81 -10.53
CA VAL A 221 8.96 7.11 -10.63
C VAL A 221 8.31 8.18 -9.74
N GLU A 222 6.99 8.30 -9.80
CA GLU A 222 6.26 9.28 -8.98
C GLU A 222 6.33 8.93 -7.48
N TYR A 223 6.23 7.64 -7.15
CA TYR A 223 6.40 7.18 -5.78
C TYR A 223 7.81 7.49 -5.23
N TYR A 224 8.85 7.18 -5.99
CA TYR A 224 10.23 7.40 -5.58
C TYR A 224 10.55 8.88 -5.39
N ARG A 225 9.97 9.75 -6.24
CA ARG A 225 10.05 11.20 -6.06
C ARG A 225 9.45 11.63 -4.72
N GLN A 226 8.29 11.09 -4.34
CA GLN A 226 7.66 11.39 -3.06
C GLN A 226 8.49 10.87 -1.88
N TRP A 227 9.04 9.66 -1.99
CA TRP A 227 9.96 9.11 -0.99
C TRP A 227 11.17 10.02 -0.77
N ARG A 228 11.85 10.42 -1.85
CA ARG A 228 13.00 11.34 -1.76
C ARG A 228 12.61 12.68 -1.14
N ALA A 229 11.44 13.23 -1.49
CA ALA A 229 10.95 14.47 -0.89
C ALA A 229 10.70 14.33 0.61
N THR A 230 10.17 13.20 1.09
CA THR A 230 10.03 12.92 2.53
C THR A 230 11.40 12.95 3.22
N VAL A 231 12.41 12.30 2.66
CA VAL A 231 13.77 12.30 3.23
C VAL A 231 14.37 13.72 3.22
N ALA A 232 14.20 14.47 2.14
CA ALA A 232 14.67 15.85 2.03
C ALA A 232 14.00 16.76 3.08
N GLU A 233 12.71 16.57 3.35
CA GLU A 233 11.98 17.29 4.41
C GLU A 233 12.56 16.99 5.80
N VAL A 234 12.84 15.72 6.12
CA VAL A 234 13.49 15.35 7.39
C VAL A 234 14.86 16.00 7.51
N ILE A 235 15.68 15.95 6.46
CA ILE A 235 17.01 16.57 6.46
C ILE A 235 16.90 18.09 6.62
N GLY A 236 16.01 18.75 5.88
CA GLY A 236 15.77 20.19 5.98
C GLY A 236 15.32 20.62 7.38
N ARG A 237 14.43 19.85 8.01
CA ARG A 237 14.08 20.05 9.43
C ARG A 237 15.28 19.86 10.34
N GLY A 238 16.13 18.86 10.10
CA GLY A 238 17.32 18.66 10.91
C GLY A 238 18.36 19.78 10.79
N VAL A 239 18.49 20.39 9.62
CA VAL A 239 19.30 21.62 9.45
C VAL A 239 18.69 22.77 10.25
N ALA A 240 17.37 22.96 10.18
CA ALA A 240 16.68 24.02 10.93
C ALA A 240 16.71 23.80 12.45
N GLN A 241 16.77 22.54 12.90
CA GLN A 241 16.93 22.15 14.30
C GLN A 241 18.40 22.18 14.77
N GLU A 242 19.34 22.51 13.89
CA GLU A 242 20.79 22.50 14.16
C GLU A 242 21.36 21.13 14.56
N VAL A 243 20.64 20.05 14.27
CA VAL A 243 21.10 18.65 14.51
C VAL A 243 21.91 18.12 13.33
N PHE A 244 21.71 18.71 12.13
CA PHE A 244 22.52 18.49 10.95
C PHE A 244 23.22 19.78 10.55
N ARG A 245 24.41 19.64 9.95
CA ARG A 245 25.16 20.76 9.38
C ARG A 245 24.43 21.35 8.18
N PRO A 246 24.69 22.63 7.82
CA PRO A 246 24.09 23.23 6.63
C PRO A 246 24.47 22.48 5.34
N VAL A 247 23.49 21.86 4.70
CA VAL A 247 23.61 21.13 3.43
C VAL A 247 22.42 21.45 2.52
N ASP A 248 22.52 21.11 1.23
CA ASP A 248 21.36 21.03 0.35
C ASP A 248 20.56 19.76 0.67
N PRO A 249 19.32 19.86 1.22
CA PRO A 249 18.54 18.69 1.61
C PRO A 249 18.15 17.79 0.44
N GLU A 250 17.91 18.35 -0.74
CA GLU A 250 17.51 17.56 -1.92
C GLU A 250 18.68 16.73 -2.45
N ALA A 251 19.87 17.33 -2.53
CA ALA A 251 21.09 16.62 -2.94
C ALA A 251 21.50 15.54 -1.92
N ALA A 252 21.37 15.84 -0.62
CA ALA A 252 21.64 14.89 0.44
C ALA A 252 20.65 13.72 0.42
N ALA A 253 19.35 13.99 0.27
CA ALA A 253 18.31 12.97 0.15
C ALA A 253 18.54 12.07 -1.07
N LEU A 254 18.86 12.64 -2.23
CA LEU A 254 19.20 11.88 -3.43
C LEU A 254 20.32 10.87 -3.17
N SER A 255 21.39 11.33 -2.52
CA SER A 255 22.56 10.49 -2.25
C SER A 255 22.24 9.41 -1.23
N LEU A 256 21.50 9.74 -0.17
CA LEU A 256 21.10 8.79 0.86
C LEU A 256 20.15 7.72 0.32
N THR A 257 19.09 8.09 -0.43
CA THR A 257 18.15 7.10 -0.97
C THR A 257 18.81 6.19 -1.99
N ALA A 258 19.71 6.71 -2.84
CA ALA A 258 20.49 5.89 -3.75
C ALA A 258 21.41 4.89 -3.02
N LEU A 259 22.02 5.31 -1.91
CA LEU A 259 22.84 4.42 -1.08
C LEU A 259 22.00 3.33 -0.40
N ILE A 260 20.82 3.68 0.11
CA ILE A 260 19.85 2.72 0.67
C ILE A 260 19.51 1.65 -0.37
N ASP A 261 19.15 2.06 -1.59
CA ASP A 261 18.75 1.16 -2.67
C ASP A 261 19.90 0.22 -3.09
N GLY A 262 21.11 0.77 -3.24
CA GLY A 262 22.29 0.01 -3.62
C GLY A 262 22.68 -1.02 -2.56
N LEU A 263 22.66 -0.64 -1.28
CA LEU A 263 22.97 -1.56 -0.18
C LEU A 263 21.89 -2.62 -0.01
N ALA A 264 20.60 -2.25 -0.07
CA ALA A 264 19.51 -3.20 -0.01
C ALA A 264 19.62 -4.26 -1.13
N THR A 265 19.97 -3.85 -2.35
CA THR A 265 20.21 -4.76 -3.47
C THR A 265 21.33 -5.77 -3.16
N GLN A 266 22.43 -5.33 -2.55
CA GLN A 266 23.53 -6.22 -2.14
C GLN A 266 23.10 -7.21 -1.05
N VAL A 267 22.30 -6.75 -0.08
CA VAL A 267 21.75 -7.62 0.98
C VAL A 267 20.84 -8.69 0.38
N LEU A 268 20.02 -8.35 -0.60
CA LEU A 268 19.12 -9.31 -1.27
C LEU A 268 19.89 -10.30 -2.14
N ALA A 269 20.97 -9.87 -2.77
CA ALA A 269 21.85 -10.73 -3.56
C ALA A 269 22.69 -11.67 -2.70
N THR A 270 22.82 -11.40 -1.39
CA THR A 270 23.58 -12.23 -0.46
C THR A 270 22.69 -13.31 0.16
N THR A 271 23.03 -14.58 -0.09
CA THR A 271 22.39 -15.73 0.56
C THR A 271 22.61 -15.67 2.08
N PRO A 272 21.56 -15.83 2.92
CA PRO A 272 21.73 -15.85 4.36
C PRO A 272 22.76 -16.91 4.81
N GLY A 273 23.77 -16.49 5.57
CA GLY A 273 24.84 -17.36 6.07
C GLY A 273 26.07 -17.46 5.18
N GLU A 274 26.03 -16.93 3.96
CA GLU A 274 27.19 -16.80 3.08
C GLU A 274 27.92 -15.46 3.30
N PRO A 275 29.23 -15.39 3.02
CA PRO A 275 29.94 -14.12 3.01
C PRO A 275 29.32 -13.12 2.02
N GLY A 276 28.95 -11.94 2.49
CA GLY A 276 28.39 -10.86 1.68
C GLY A 276 27.84 -9.73 2.55
N THR A 277 27.08 -8.82 1.96
CA THR A 277 26.53 -7.66 2.68
C THR A 277 25.34 -8.11 3.54
N SER A 278 25.45 -8.00 4.86
CA SER A 278 24.35 -8.25 5.79
C SER A 278 23.43 -7.02 5.97
N ALA A 279 22.26 -7.23 6.57
CA ALA A 279 21.36 -6.14 6.94
C ALA A 279 22.02 -5.21 7.97
N GLU A 280 22.81 -5.77 8.89
CA GLU A 280 23.62 -5.06 9.87
C GLU A 280 24.71 -4.21 9.21
N ASP A 281 25.39 -4.75 8.18
CA ASP A 281 26.39 -4.00 7.41
C ASP A 281 25.77 -2.81 6.69
N MET A 282 24.61 -3.03 6.04
CA MET A 282 23.83 -1.96 5.41
C MET A 282 23.47 -0.88 6.41
N HIS A 283 22.86 -1.24 7.54
CA HIS A 283 22.43 -0.29 8.56
C HIS A 283 23.61 0.52 9.09
N GLY A 284 24.70 -0.16 9.46
CA GLY A 284 25.91 0.50 9.95
C GLY A 284 26.55 1.42 8.91
N ALA A 285 26.55 1.03 7.62
CA ALA A 285 27.06 1.86 6.54
C ALA A 285 26.22 3.14 6.33
N LEU A 286 24.89 3.02 6.41
CA LEU A 286 23.98 4.15 6.30
C LEU A 286 24.13 5.13 7.46
N LEU A 287 24.25 4.64 8.70
CA LEU A 287 24.51 5.49 9.86
C LEU A 287 25.85 6.22 9.74
N ARG A 288 26.93 5.52 9.40
CA ARG A 288 28.24 6.15 9.17
C ARG A 288 28.19 7.19 8.04
N TYR A 289 27.43 6.93 6.99
CA TYR A 289 27.24 7.88 5.90
C TYR A 289 26.50 9.13 6.39
N VAL A 290 25.41 8.99 7.14
CA VAL A 290 24.69 10.11 7.76
C VAL A 290 25.60 10.89 8.69
N ASP A 291 26.35 10.22 9.56
CA ASP A 291 27.25 10.89 10.50
C ASP A 291 28.33 11.69 9.74
N ALA A 292 28.96 11.10 8.72
CA ALA A 292 30.01 11.77 7.95
C ALA A 292 29.49 12.90 7.04
N THR A 293 28.25 12.81 6.57
CA THR A 293 27.73 13.74 5.54
C THR A 293 26.72 14.75 6.06
N LEU A 294 26.08 14.50 7.20
CA LEU A 294 25.03 15.35 7.77
C LEU A 294 25.36 15.83 9.18
N THR A 295 26.00 15.02 10.03
CA THR A 295 26.38 15.51 11.36
C THR A 295 27.67 16.31 11.27
N ALA A 296 27.71 17.48 11.91
CA ALA A 296 28.96 18.19 12.08
C ALA A 296 29.81 17.47 13.13
N GLY A 297 31.12 17.45 12.94
CA GLY A 297 32.08 17.13 14.01
C GLY A 297 32.21 18.27 15.01
#